data_AF-A0A8W8KS47-F1
#
_entry.id   AF-A0A8W8KS47-F1
#
_cell.length_a   1.000
_cell.length_b   1.000
_cell.length_c   1.000
_cell.angle_alpha   90.00
_cell.angle_beta   90.00
_cell.angle_gamma   90.00
#
_symmetry.space_group_name_H-M   'P 1'
#
loop_
_entity.id
_entity.type
_entity.pdbx_description
1 polymer ?
#
loop_
_entity_poly.entity_id
_entity_poly.type
_entity_poly.pdbx_seq_one_letter_code
_entity_poly.pdbx_strand_id
1 'polypeptide(L)'
;FTHIKRMQEEAGGAAIPMDPNEAAQAVFPSMARALQKYLRITRQQPRYTMDSVLNHLASCISHDMTPKAFVERYLAQGVVIMNDKEYKEVEKWILVSDQLLTRELEHNSMFQLRQNDISLLCTVKRLPHFNLTEEVINPKTNKFVLRLNSETSV
;
A
#
# COMPACT_ATOMS: atom_id res chain seq x y z
N PHE A 1 -11.83 -2.92 -10.15
CA PHE A 1 -11.93 -3.95 -9.08
C PHE A 1 -13.25 -4.73 -9.15
N THR A 2 -14.41 -4.10 -9.37
CA THR A 2 -15.72 -4.80 -9.52
C THR A 2 -15.74 -5.88 -10.62
N HIS A 3 -14.95 -5.69 -11.67
CA HIS A 3 -14.84 -6.60 -12.82
C HIS A 3 -13.76 -7.67 -12.70
N ILE A 4 -12.91 -7.64 -11.66
CA ILE A 4 -11.86 -8.64 -11.44
C ILE A 4 -12.37 -9.61 -10.38
N LYS A 5 -12.47 -10.89 -10.69
CA LYS A 5 -12.79 -11.93 -9.72
C LYS A 5 -11.71 -13.02 -9.74
N ARG A 6 -11.31 -13.47 -8.55
CA ARG A 6 -10.46 -14.64 -8.39
C ARG A 6 -11.22 -15.88 -8.82
N MET A 7 -10.52 -16.80 -9.48
CA MET A 7 -11.09 -18.04 -9.99
C MET A 7 -11.36 -19.00 -8.82
N GLN A 8 -12.59 -19.03 -8.31
CA GLN A 8 -13.11 -20.14 -7.50
C GLN A 8 -13.56 -21.25 -8.46
N GLU A 9 -13.28 -22.51 -8.12
CA GLU A 9 -13.39 -23.72 -8.98
C GLU A 9 -14.76 -23.95 -9.68
N GLU A 10 -15.81 -23.19 -9.40
CA GLU A 10 -17.19 -23.50 -9.82
C GLU A 10 -17.81 -22.68 -10.98
N ALA A 11 -17.09 -21.80 -11.67
CA ALA A 11 -17.73 -21.01 -12.76
C ALA A 11 -17.25 -21.37 -14.16
N GLY A 12 -17.99 -22.28 -14.82
CA GLY A 12 -17.90 -22.62 -16.25
C GLY A 12 -18.29 -21.49 -17.21
N GLY A 13 -17.63 -20.33 -17.10
CA GLY A 13 -17.76 -19.21 -18.03
C GLY A 13 -16.50 -19.06 -18.88
N ALA A 14 -16.67 -18.80 -20.18
CA ALA A 14 -15.65 -18.69 -21.23
C ALA A 14 -14.70 -17.49 -21.08
N ALA A 15 -14.08 -17.31 -19.92
CA ALA A 15 -13.23 -16.17 -19.65
C ALA A 15 -11.79 -16.61 -19.38
N ILE A 16 -10.86 -15.99 -20.08
CA ILE A 16 -9.45 -16.37 -20.12
C ILE A 16 -8.84 -16.10 -18.73
N PRO A 17 -8.25 -17.12 -18.07
CA PRO A 17 -7.61 -16.94 -16.79
C PRO A 17 -6.31 -16.13 -16.96
N MET A 18 -6.20 -15.04 -16.21
CA MET A 18 -5.06 -14.12 -16.23
C MET A 18 -4.25 -14.21 -14.95
N ASP A 19 -2.97 -13.87 -15.04
CA ASP A 19 -2.12 -13.65 -13.86
C ASP A 19 -2.39 -12.25 -13.23
N PRO A 20 -1.89 -11.98 -12.01
CA PRO A 20 -2.11 -10.68 -11.35
C PRO A 20 -1.56 -9.47 -12.14
N ASN A 21 -0.47 -9.65 -12.90
CA ASN A 21 0.16 -8.59 -13.68
C ASN A 21 -0.69 -8.27 -14.92
N GLU A 22 -1.17 -9.29 -15.63
CA GLU A 22 -2.09 -9.18 -16.75
C GLU A 22 -3.41 -8.53 -16.30
N ALA A 23 -3.95 -8.94 -15.15
CA ALA A 23 -5.15 -8.34 -14.57
C ALA A 23 -4.93 -6.85 -14.22
N ALA A 24 -3.77 -6.50 -13.67
CA ALA A 24 -3.40 -5.12 -13.38
C ALA A 24 -3.30 -4.30 -14.67
N GLN A 25 -2.63 -4.81 -15.70
CA GLN A 25 -2.50 -4.16 -17.01
C GLN A 25 -3.85 -3.94 -17.69
N ALA A 26 -4.78 -4.91 -17.58
CA ALA A 26 -6.11 -4.80 -18.16
C ALA A 26 -6.97 -3.70 -17.51
N VAL A 27 -6.84 -3.49 -16.20
CA VAL A 27 -7.69 -2.55 -15.46
C VAL A 27 -7.06 -1.17 -15.27
N PHE A 28 -5.73 -1.05 -15.28
CA PHE A 28 -5.03 0.21 -15.08
C PHE A 28 -5.49 1.35 -16.03
N PRO A 29 -5.74 1.13 -17.34
CA PRO A 29 -6.19 2.19 -18.25
C PRO A 29 -7.45 2.93 -17.79
N SER A 30 -8.37 2.24 -17.10
CA SER A 30 -9.62 2.83 -16.60
C SER A 30 -9.41 3.91 -15.52
N MET A 31 -8.28 3.88 -14.82
CA MET A 31 -7.96 4.81 -13.72
C MET A 31 -6.69 5.65 -13.96
N ALA A 32 -5.86 5.26 -14.92
CA ALA A 32 -4.55 5.85 -15.17
C ALA A 32 -4.60 7.38 -15.32
N ARG A 33 -5.54 7.89 -16.12
CA ARG A 33 -5.69 9.34 -16.35
C ARG A 33 -5.98 10.11 -15.06
N ALA A 34 -6.90 9.61 -14.24
CA ALA A 34 -7.28 10.27 -12.99
C ALA A 34 -6.12 10.27 -11.98
N LEU A 35 -5.45 9.12 -11.83
CA LEU A 35 -4.31 8.98 -10.93
C LEU A 35 -3.12 9.84 -11.38
N GLN A 36 -2.74 9.79 -12.66
CA GLN A 36 -1.65 10.62 -13.20
C GLN A 36 -1.94 12.11 -13.03
N LYS A 37 -3.19 12.55 -13.26
CA LYS A 37 -3.60 13.94 -13.02
C LYS A 37 -3.42 14.31 -11.54
N TYR A 38 -3.86 13.46 -10.61
CA TYR A 38 -3.69 13.68 -9.18
C TYR A 38 -2.20 13.80 -8.81
N LEU A 39 -1.39 12.81 -9.19
CA LEU A 39 0.05 12.77 -8.90
C LEU A 39 0.81 13.97 -9.47
N ARG A 40 0.38 14.49 -10.62
CA ARG A 40 0.94 15.72 -11.20
C ARG A 40 0.57 16.95 -10.38
N ILE A 41 -0.70 17.11 -10.01
CA ILE A 41 -1.19 18.26 -9.23
C ILE A 41 -0.56 18.29 -7.84
N THR A 42 -0.40 17.13 -7.20
CA THR A 42 0.24 17.00 -5.87
C THR A 42 1.77 16.95 -5.94
N ARG A 43 2.37 17.09 -7.13
CA ARG A 43 3.82 17.05 -7.36
C ARG A 43 4.49 15.73 -6.92
N GLN A 44 3.73 14.64 -6.89
CA GLN A 44 4.19 13.30 -6.51
C GLN A 44 4.70 12.45 -7.69
N GLN A 45 4.56 12.94 -8.93
CA GLN A 45 4.97 12.21 -10.15
C GLN A 45 6.41 11.64 -10.13
N PRO A 46 7.44 12.34 -9.61
CA PRO A 46 8.80 11.78 -9.55
C PRO A 46 8.90 10.53 -8.66
N ARG A 47 8.04 10.42 -7.65
CA ARG A 47 8.05 9.32 -6.68
C ARG A 47 7.33 8.07 -7.16
N TYR A 48 6.34 8.23 -8.03
CA TYR A 48 5.46 7.14 -8.47
C TYR A 48 5.52 7.00 -10.00
N THR A 49 6.48 6.21 -10.46
CA THR A 49 6.57 5.82 -11.87
C THR A 49 5.40 4.92 -12.27
N MET A 50 5.07 4.87 -13.55
CA MET A 50 4.00 4.00 -14.05
C MET A 50 4.23 2.53 -13.66
N ASP A 51 5.46 2.04 -13.77
CA ASP A 51 5.82 0.67 -13.40
C ASP A 51 5.61 0.41 -11.91
N SER A 52 5.99 1.37 -11.03
CA SER A 52 5.78 1.24 -9.59
C SER A 52 4.29 1.15 -9.21
N VAL A 53 3.44 1.87 -9.96
CA VAL A 53 1.99 1.87 -9.77
C VAL A 53 1.38 0.57 -10.26
N LEU A 54 1.82 0.05 -11.41
CA LEU A 54 1.38 -1.24 -11.94
C LEU A 54 1.78 -2.40 -11.02
N ASN A 55 3.02 -2.41 -10.53
CA ASN A 55 3.50 -3.41 -9.58
C ASN A 55 2.70 -3.38 -8.27
N HIS A 56 2.37 -2.18 -7.76
CA HIS A 56 1.50 -2.03 -6.59
C HIS A 56 0.09 -2.56 -6.87
N LEU A 57 -0.49 -2.24 -8.03
CA LEU A 57 -1.80 -2.71 -8.42
C LEU A 57 -1.85 -4.24 -8.53
N ALA A 58 -0.84 -4.86 -9.14
CA ALA A 58 -0.72 -6.31 -9.25
C ALA A 58 -0.65 -6.97 -7.85
N SER A 59 0.12 -6.38 -6.92
CA SER A 59 0.17 -6.84 -5.52
C SER A 59 -1.18 -6.68 -4.82
N CYS A 60 -1.88 -5.57 -5.02
CA CYS A 60 -3.23 -5.39 -4.49
C CYS A 60 -4.20 -6.46 -5.00
N ILE A 61 -4.13 -6.81 -6.28
CA ILE A 61 -4.97 -7.85 -6.88
C ILE A 61 -4.60 -9.23 -6.33
N SER A 62 -3.30 -9.56 -6.25
CA SER A 62 -2.86 -10.89 -5.79
C SER A 62 -3.21 -11.21 -4.34
N HIS A 63 -3.42 -10.18 -3.51
CA HIS A 63 -3.75 -10.31 -2.10
C HIS A 63 -5.20 -9.90 -1.79
N ASP A 64 -6.08 -9.84 -2.79
CA ASP A 64 -7.49 -9.50 -2.63
C ASP A 64 -7.72 -8.17 -1.85
N MET A 65 -6.82 -7.20 -2.03
CA MET A 65 -6.90 -5.91 -1.35
C MET A 65 -8.05 -5.06 -1.91
N THR A 66 -8.58 -4.19 -1.06
CA THR A 66 -9.65 -3.27 -1.45
C THR A 66 -9.12 -2.14 -2.37
N PRO A 67 -9.99 -1.53 -3.21
CA PRO A 67 -9.61 -0.35 -3.99
C PRO A 67 -9.10 0.81 -3.12
N LYS A 68 -9.64 0.93 -1.90
CA LYS A 68 -9.20 1.93 -0.93
C LYS A 68 -7.73 1.70 -0.55
N ALA A 69 -7.34 0.46 -0.26
CA ALA A 69 -5.95 0.13 0.08
C ALA A 69 -4.97 0.44 -1.07
N PHE A 70 -5.37 0.24 -2.33
CA PHE A 70 -4.57 0.66 -3.48
C PHE A 70 -4.34 2.17 -3.50
N VAL A 71 -5.42 2.95 -3.38
CA VAL A 71 -5.39 4.41 -3.53
C VAL A 71 -4.74 5.11 -2.31
N GLU A 72 -4.84 4.51 -1.12
CA GLU A 72 -4.32 5.06 0.14
C GLU A 72 -2.82 5.36 0.08
N ARG A 73 -2.04 4.57 -0.65
CA ARG A 73 -0.60 4.81 -0.88
C ARG A 73 -0.32 6.18 -1.52
N TYR A 74 -1.23 6.70 -2.34
CA TYR A 74 -1.05 7.98 -3.05
C TYR A 74 -1.72 9.14 -2.32
N LEU A 75 -2.79 8.87 -1.56
CA LEU A 75 -3.53 9.90 -0.81
C LEU A 75 -2.91 10.21 0.55
N ALA A 76 -2.30 9.22 1.21
CA ALA A 76 -1.52 9.47 2.40
C ALA A 76 -0.26 10.24 1.99
N GLN A 77 -0.06 11.45 2.54
CA GLN A 77 1.10 12.29 2.21
C GLN A 77 2.46 11.66 2.60
N GLY A 78 2.47 10.45 3.18
CA GLY A 78 3.69 9.77 3.61
C GLY A 78 4.48 10.59 4.63
N VAL A 79 5.70 10.17 4.91
CA VAL A 79 6.64 10.98 5.70
C VAL A 79 6.99 12.21 4.85
N VAL A 80 6.52 13.38 5.26
CA VAL A 80 6.64 14.67 4.54
C VAL A 80 8.08 15.20 4.56
N ILE A 81 8.99 14.50 5.23
CA ILE A 81 10.41 14.87 5.37
C ILE A 81 11.23 13.86 4.56
N MET A 82 11.37 14.13 3.27
CA MET A 82 12.34 13.44 2.42
C MET A 82 13.03 14.49 1.57
N ASN A 83 14.15 14.98 2.07
CA ASN A 83 15.14 15.62 1.21
C ASN A 83 16.01 14.49 0.65
N ASP A 84 15.84 14.15 -0.63
CA ASP A 84 16.60 13.07 -1.29
C ASP A 84 18.13 13.30 -1.23
N LYS A 85 18.59 14.54 -0.98
CA LYS A 85 20.01 14.86 -0.78
C LYS A 85 20.51 14.61 0.65
N GLU A 86 19.60 14.50 1.61
CA GLU A 86 19.90 14.31 3.04
C GLU A 86 19.44 12.94 3.56
N TYR A 87 18.91 12.07 2.70
CA TYR A 87 18.56 10.72 3.11
C TYR A 87 19.83 9.95 3.52
N LYS A 88 20.06 9.80 4.83
CA LYS A 88 21.03 8.86 5.37
C LYS A 88 20.29 7.65 5.91
N GLU A 89 20.87 6.47 5.68
CA GLU A 89 20.34 5.21 6.18
C GLU A 89 20.25 5.18 7.72
N VAL A 90 21.12 5.93 8.40
CA VAL A 90 21.10 6.09 9.86
C VAL A 90 21.22 7.56 10.21
N GLU A 91 20.22 8.07 10.93
CA GLU A 91 20.18 9.44 11.44
C GLU A 91 20.33 9.47 12.96
N LYS A 92 21.05 10.47 13.47
CA LYS A 92 21.23 10.66 14.93
C LYS A 92 20.13 11.55 15.47
N TRP A 93 19.39 11.04 16.46
CA TRP A 93 18.33 11.75 17.17
C TRP A 93 18.63 11.82 18.66
N ILE A 94 18.30 12.96 19.29
CA ILE A 94 18.37 13.14 20.74
C ILE A 94 17.03 12.71 21.32
N LEU A 95 17.06 11.72 22.22
CA LEU A 95 15.88 11.28 22.96
C LEU A 95 15.72 12.13 24.23
N VAL A 96 14.55 12.75 24.37
CA VAL A 96 14.14 13.53 25.54
C VAL A 96 12.92 12.84 26.16
N SER A 97 13.04 12.40 27.41
CA SER A 97 12.00 11.66 28.14
C SER A 97 11.96 12.14 29.58
N ASP A 98 10.76 12.13 30.17
CA ASP A 98 10.54 12.33 31.61
C ASP A 98 10.69 11.01 32.42
N GLN A 99 10.78 9.86 31.72
CA GLN A 99 11.00 8.55 32.30
C GLN A 99 12.47 8.12 32.22
N LEU A 100 12.90 7.29 33.19
CA LEU A 100 14.24 6.69 33.22
C LEU A 100 14.43 5.76 32.01
N LEU A 101 15.47 6.02 31.23
CA LEU A 101 15.79 5.29 30.00
C LEU A 101 16.29 3.86 30.23
N THR A 102 16.59 3.51 31.48
CA THR A 102 17.00 2.16 31.88
C THR A 102 15.82 1.24 32.14
N ARG A 103 14.59 1.77 32.20
CA ARG A 103 13.37 0.97 32.35
C ARG A 103 12.88 0.46 31.01
N GLU A 104 12.09 -0.62 31.07
CA GLU A 104 11.38 -1.12 29.90
C GLU A 104 10.38 -0.09 29.36
N LEU A 105 10.11 -0.15 28.06
CA LEU A 105 9.12 0.71 27.40
C LEU A 105 7.70 0.28 27.80
N GLU A 106 6.97 1.18 28.45
CA GLU A 106 5.59 0.93 28.87
C GLU A 106 4.57 1.36 27.82
N HIS A 107 3.38 0.77 27.88
CA HIS A 107 2.26 1.20 27.04
C HIS A 107 1.88 2.65 27.39
N ASN A 108 1.68 3.48 26.35
CA ASN A 108 1.42 4.91 26.45
C ASN A 108 2.59 5.78 26.95
N SER A 109 3.82 5.25 27.10
CA SER A 109 4.98 6.12 27.32
C SER A 109 5.12 7.11 26.17
N MET A 110 5.35 8.38 26.51
CA MET A 110 5.57 9.46 25.54
C MET A 110 6.99 10.01 25.70
N PHE A 111 7.67 10.24 24.58
CA PHE A 111 8.99 10.86 24.57
C PHE A 111 9.16 11.66 23.29
N GLN A 112 10.16 12.52 23.26
CA GLN A 112 10.46 13.36 22.10
C GLN A 112 11.79 12.91 21.48
N LEU A 113 11.80 12.81 20.15
CA LEU A 113 13.04 12.69 19.37
C LEU A 113 13.32 14.05 18.73
N ARG A 114 14.51 14.61 18.96
CA ARG A 114 14.94 15.89 18.36
C ARG A 114 16.11 15.71 17.41
N GLN A 115 16.06 16.42 16.29
CA GLN A 115 17.15 16.52 15.34
C GLN A 115 17.16 17.93 14.74
N ASN A 116 18.22 18.71 15.02
CA ASN A 116 18.34 20.11 14.60
C ASN A 116 17.06 20.91 14.95
N ASP A 117 16.36 21.43 13.94
CA ASP A 117 15.14 22.22 14.09
C ASP A 117 13.85 21.38 14.07
N ILE A 118 13.98 20.05 13.99
CA ILE A 118 12.87 19.10 13.89
C ILE A 118 12.68 18.38 15.22
N SER A 119 11.42 18.20 15.60
CA SER A 119 11.03 17.45 16.79
C SER A 119 9.85 16.53 16.49
N LEU A 120 9.97 15.27 16.91
CA LEU A 120 8.92 14.26 16.82
C LEU A 120 8.41 13.94 18.22
N LEU A 121 7.10 13.99 18.42
CA LEU A 121 6.46 13.46 19.62
C LEU A 121 6.07 12.01 19.36
N CYS A 122 6.63 11.10 20.14
CA CYS A 122 6.43 9.66 20.01
C CYS A 122 5.54 9.14 21.13
N THR A 123 4.67 8.18 20.80
CA THR A 123 3.84 7.48 21.78
C THR A 123 3.99 5.98 21.57
N VAL A 124 4.34 5.27 22.65
CA VAL A 124 4.52 3.82 22.64
C VAL A 124 3.15 3.15 22.73
N LYS A 125 2.88 2.20 21.83
CA LYS A 125 1.69 1.36 21.89
C LYS A 125 2.10 -0.10 21.92
N ARG A 126 1.79 -0.78 23.03
CA ARG A 126 1.92 -2.23 23.13
C ARG A 126 1.04 -2.91 22.07
N LEU A 127 1.63 -3.77 21.26
CA LEU A 127 0.90 -4.59 20.31
C LEU A 127 0.10 -5.66 21.05
N PRO A 128 -1.14 -5.96 20.63
CA PRO A 128 -1.88 -7.08 21.20
C PRO A 128 -1.20 -8.40 20.80
N HIS A 129 -1.44 -9.45 21.58
CA HIS A 129 -1.01 -10.79 21.21
C HIS A 129 -1.86 -11.27 20.04
N PHE A 130 -1.23 -11.45 18.87
CA PHE A 130 -1.88 -12.00 17.69
C PHE A 130 -1.68 -13.51 17.64
N ASN A 131 -2.74 -14.25 17.35
CA ASN A 131 -2.63 -15.62 16.88
C ASN A 131 -2.63 -15.59 15.35
N LEU A 132 -1.49 -15.85 14.74
CA LEU A 132 -1.33 -15.84 13.29
C LEU A 132 -1.41 -17.28 12.77
N THR A 133 -2.29 -17.49 11.79
CA THR A 133 -2.39 -18.76 11.06
C THR A 133 -1.94 -18.54 9.63
N GLU A 134 -1.10 -19.43 9.12
CA GLU A 134 -0.66 -19.41 7.72
C GLU A 134 -1.65 -20.20 6.86
N GLU A 135 -2.05 -19.62 5.73
CA GLU A 135 -2.84 -20.29 4.71
C GLU A 135 -2.05 -20.30 3.39
N VAL A 136 -1.79 -21.48 2.84
CA VAL A 136 -1.04 -21.61 1.59
C VAL A 136 -1.94 -21.31 0.41
N ILE A 137 -1.66 -20.21 -0.29
CA ILE A 137 -2.33 -19.87 -1.54
C ILE A 137 -1.86 -20.84 -2.63
N ASN A 138 -2.77 -21.67 -3.15
CA ASN A 138 -2.46 -22.54 -4.29
C ASN A 138 -2.23 -21.69 -5.56
N PRO A 139 -1.06 -21.79 -6.22
CA PRO A 139 -0.76 -21.03 -7.43
C PRO A 139 -1.75 -21.26 -8.58
N LYS A 140 -2.38 -22.44 -8.63
CA LYS A 140 -3.37 -22.78 -9.66
C LYS A 140 -4.69 -22.02 -9.49
N THR A 141 -5.04 -21.66 -8.26
CA THR A 141 -6.27 -20.92 -7.92
C THR A 141 -6.01 -19.42 -7.76
N ASN A 142 -4.76 -18.97 -7.81
CA ASN A 142 -4.40 -17.55 -7.83
C ASN A 142 -4.45 -16.95 -9.25
N LYS A 143 -5.54 -17.25 -9.97
CA LYS A 143 -5.81 -16.72 -11.31
C LYS A 143 -7.03 -15.83 -11.26
N PHE A 144 -7.05 -14.82 -12.12
CA PHE A 144 -8.08 -13.81 -12.16
C PHE A 144 -8.81 -13.84 -13.48
N VAL A 145 -10.11 -13.55 -13.42
CA VAL A 145 -10.98 -13.46 -14.57
C VAL A 145 -11.57 -12.06 -14.61
N LEU A 146 -11.51 -11.42 -15.77
CA LEU A 146 -12.18 -10.16 -16.02
C LEU A 146 -13.61 -10.44 -16.52
N ARG A 147 -14.62 -10.11 -15.73
CA ARG A 147 -16.02 -10.09 -16.17
C ARG A 147 -16.40 -8.66 -16.54
N LEU A 148 -16.22 -8.34 -17.82
CA LEU A 148 -16.78 -7.14 -18.41
C LEU A 148 -18.29 -7.37 -18.52
N ASN A 149 -19.08 -6.76 -17.63
CA ASN A 149 -20.52 -6.69 -17.86
C ASN A 149 -20.70 -5.70 -19.00
N SER A 150 -21.18 -6.19 -20.14
CA SER A 150 -21.50 -5.42 -21.35
C SER A 150 -22.77 -4.56 -21.17
N GLU A 151 -22.91 -3.88 -20.04
CA GLU A 151 -24.02 -2.95 -19.75
C GLU A 151 -23.51 -1.51 -19.64
N THR A 152 -22.89 -1.02 -20.71
CA THR A 152 -22.95 0.41 -21.05
C THR A 152 -22.96 0.53 -22.57
N SER A 153 -24.13 0.25 -23.16
CA SER A 153 -24.50 0.79 -24.46
C SER A 153 -25.42 1.99 -24.23
N VAL A 154 -24.85 3.20 -24.14
CA VAL A 154 -25.50 4.46 -24.53
C VAL A 154 -24.42 5.42 -25.02
#